data_AF-A0AB36ZR24-F1
#
_entry.id   AF-A0AB36ZR24-F1
#
_cell.length_a   1.000
_cell.length_b   1.000
_cell.length_c   1.000
_cell.angle_alpha   90.00
_cell.angle_beta   90.00
_cell.angle_gamma   90.00
#
_symmetry.space_group_name_H-M   'P 1'
#
loop_
_entity.id
_entity.type
_entity.pdbx_description
1 polymer ?
#
loop_
_entity_poly.entity_id
_entity_poly.type
_entity_poly.pdbx_seq_one_letter_code
_entity_poly.pdbx_strand_id
1 'polypeptide(L)'
;MARGDALGGGGAVSSLRTYRYVRLSLVAAVVLLTAGLVHQLVVGGPLRSISASYYTPVRSLFTGALFAVGVALVVLAGRSVRRFLLLLAGMTTPVIAIVPVPLASEELQRLQGAVCPAGGASCLPATAAGEVAASLPAYLVTAAAVLVASVILLALDRVLDRWALVRTAIAAALLIALAAWSTLPSFLRLGHYAAAGVFFLLIAVTAGQHAVAVREEGASGPGTPRFYSRCYAVLAVLIAAVDAALVLLLLTGRGAELLGEQWLLLGEAVALALFGIFWVLQTVENWDRPDVLLVARG
;
A
#
# COMPACT_ATOMS: atom_id res chain seq x y z
N MET A 1 -20.77 -34.95 8.34
CA MET A 1 -20.29 -33.94 9.32
C MET A 1 -19.54 -32.86 8.57
N ALA A 2 -20.10 -31.65 8.44
CA ALA A 2 -19.35 -30.52 7.90
C ALA A 2 -18.28 -30.14 8.93
N ARG A 3 -16.99 -30.33 8.59
CA ARG A 3 -15.90 -29.81 9.43
C ARG A 3 -16.07 -28.29 9.50
N GLY A 4 -16.38 -27.78 10.69
CA GLY A 4 -16.30 -26.35 10.94
C GLY A 4 -14.86 -25.87 10.72
N ASP A 5 -14.71 -24.64 10.24
CA ASP A 5 -13.40 -23.98 10.20
C ASP A 5 -12.83 -23.77 11.62
N ALA A 6 -11.62 -23.20 11.73
CA ALA A 6 -10.97 -22.95 13.02
C ALA A 6 -11.79 -22.07 13.98
N LEU A 7 -12.87 -21.44 13.50
CA LEU A 7 -13.80 -20.61 14.26
C LEU A 7 -15.23 -21.21 14.29
N GLY A 8 -15.40 -22.48 13.91
CA GLY A 8 -16.66 -23.22 13.99
C GLY A 8 -17.69 -22.96 12.87
N GLY A 9 -17.32 -22.29 11.78
CA GLY A 9 -18.23 -22.00 10.65
C GLY A 9 -18.28 -23.10 9.58
N GLY A 10 -19.48 -23.44 9.07
CA GLY A 10 -19.70 -24.47 8.05
C GLY A 10 -19.19 -24.11 6.64
N GLY A 11 -18.72 -25.12 5.89
CA GLY A 11 -17.85 -25.03 4.69
C GLY A 11 -18.35 -24.33 3.40
N ALA A 12 -19.41 -23.52 3.42
CA ALA A 12 -19.76 -22.60 2.32
C ALA A 12 -19.48 -21.12 2.66
N VAL A 13 -19.12 -20.85 3.92
CA VAL A 13 -18.93 -19.53 4.56
C VAL A 13 -17.50 -18.98 4.38
N SER A 14 -16.64 -19.66 3.61
CA SER A 14 -15.18 -19.47 3.62
C SER A 14 -14.69 -18.20 2.91
N SER A 15 -15.20 -17.86 1.71
CA SER A 15 -14.61 -16.80 0.88
C SER A 15 -15.00 -15.38 1.31
N LEU A 16 -16.27 -15.14 1.65
CA LEU A 16 -16.72 -13.83 2.16
C LEU A 16 -16.12 -13.52 3.54
N ARG A 17 -16.02 -14.53 4.41
CA ARG A 17 -15.32 -14.43 5.69
C ARG A 17 -13.84 -14.08 5.48
N THR A 18 -13.17 -14.72 4.53
CA THR A 18 -11.80 -14.39 4.13
C THR A 18 -11.69 -12.92 3.73
N TYR A 19 -12.54 -12.43 2.83
CA TYR A 19 -12.50 -11.03 2.40
C TYR A 19 -12.75 -10.04 3.54
N ARG A 20 -13.66 -10.35 4.47
CA ARG A 20 -13.89 -9.51 5.68
C ARG A 20 -12.63 -9.45 6.54
N TYR A 21 -11.99 -10.59 6.81
CA TYR A 21 -10.77 -10.62 7.60
C TYR A 21 -9.58 -9.96 6.91
N VAL A 22 -9.48 -10.04 5.58
CA VAL A 22 -8.43 -9.34 4.82
C VAL A 22 -8.62 -7.82 4.87
N ARG A 23 -9.86 -7.30 4.86
CA ARG A 23 -10.07 -5.85 5.09
C ARG A 23 -9.76 -5.46 6.53
N LEU A 24 -10.14 -6.28 7.51
CA LEU A 24 -9.78 -6.06 8.91
C LEU A 24 -8.27 -6.08 9.13
N SER A 25 -7.52 -6.94 8.42
CA SER A 25 -6.05 -6.96 8.52
C SER A 25 -5.42 -5.69 7.96
N LEU A 26 -6.03 -5.03 6.96
CA LEU A 26 -5.58 -3.72 6.48
C LEU A 26 -5.77 -2.63 7.54
N VAL A 27 -6.91 -2.64 8.23
CA VAL A 27 -7.15 -1.74 9.37
C VAL A 27 -6.16 -2.03 10.52
N ALA A 28 -5.94 -3.32 10.81
CA ALA A 28 -4.99 -3.74 11.84
C ALA A 28 -3.55 -3.33 11.49
N ALA A 29 -3.15 -3.40 10.22
CA ALA A 29 -1.85 -2.93 9.76
C ALA A 29 -1.67 -1.42 9.99
N VAL A 30 -2.70 -0.61 9.74
CA VAL A 30 -2.68 0.84 10.05
C VAL A 30 -2.52 1.07 11.55
N VAL A 31 -3.30 0.38 12.38
CA VAL A 31 -3.21 0.49 13.84
C VAL A 31 -1.82 0.08 14.35
N LEU A 32 -1.26 -1.01 13.81
CA LEU A 32 0.07 -1.49 14.16
C LEU A 32 1.16 -0.47 13.81
N LEU A 33 1.09 0.11 12.61
CA LEU A 33 2.00 1.17 12.17
C LEU A 33 1.90 2.40 13.06
N THR A 34 0.68 2.85 13.37
CA THR A 34 0.47 4.01 14.25
C THR A 34 0.98 3.74 15.67
N ALA A 35 0.74 2.55 16.22
CA ALA A 35 1.24 2.20 17.54
C ALA A 35 2.77 2.17 17.59
N GLY A 36 3.41 1.58 16.57
CA GLY A 36 4.87 1.58 16.42
C GLY A 36 5.43 3.00 16.29
N LEU A 37 4.79 3.86 15.49
CA LEU A 37 5.18 5.26 15.33
C LEU A 37 5.05 6.04 16.64
N VAL A 38 3.94 5.89 17.37
CA VAL A 38 3.74 6.54 18.67
C VAL A 38 4.81 6.08 19.67
N HIS A 39 5.10 4.79 19.73
CA HIS A 39 6.17 4.26 20.57
C HIS A 39 7.52 4.90 20.21
N GLN A 40 7.86 4.95 18.93
CA GLN A 40 9.09 5.58 18.46
C GLN A 40 9.16 7.06 18.82
N LEU A 41 8.07 7.82 18.64
CA LEU A 41 8.05 9.25 18.98
C LEU A 41 8.19 9.52 20.47
N VAL A 42 7.66 8.64 21.33
CA VAL A 42 7.70 8.79 22.80
C VAL A 42 9.03 8.32 23.38
N VAL A 43 9.57 7.19 22.91
CA VAL A 43 10.74 6.54 23.50
C VAL A 43 12.02 6.80 22.70
N GLY A 44 11.93 6.72 21.37
CA GLY A 44 13.07 6.83 20.46
C GLY A 44 13.32 8.24 19.91
N GLY A 45 12.40 9.18 20.13
CA GLY A 45 12.50 10.57 19.70
C GLY A 45 11.86 10.87 18.32
N PRO A 46 11.97 12.12 17.86
CA PRO A 46 11.23 12.62 16.71
C PRO A 46 11.76 12.06 15.38
N LEU A 47 10.85 11.88 14.42
CA LEU A 47 11.13 11.54 13.03
C LEU A 47 10.66 12.65 12.09
N ARG A 48 11.30 12.80 10.93
CA ARG A 48 10.83 13.70 9.85
C ARG A 48 9.82 13.04 8.91
N SER A 49 9.73 11.70 8.90
CA SER A 49 8.74 10.92 8.14
C SER A 49 8.38 9.61 8.86
N ILE A 50 7.20 9.06 8.60
CA ILE A 50 6.82 7.70 9.01
C ILE A 50 7.82 6.71 8.41
N SER A 51 8.21 6.90 7.15
CA SER A 51 9.14 6.00 6.47
C SER A 51 10.55 5.98 7.08
N ALA A 52 10.96 7.03 7.81
CA ALA A 52 12.19 7.02 8.60
C ALA A 52 12.19 5.98 9.73
N SER A 53 11.02 5.43 10.09
CA SER A 53 10.90 4.28 11.00
C SER A 53 11.74 3.07 10.56
N TYR A 54 12.06 2.97 9.27
CA TYR A 54 12.99 1.96 8.74
C TYR A 54 14.35 1.96 9.46
N TYR A 55 14.81 3.11 9.94
CA TYR A 55 16.12 3.27 10.58
C TYR A 55 16.07 3.12 12.10
N THR A 56 14.94 2.67 12.65
CA THR A 56 14.68 2.62 14.08
C THR A 56 14.37 1.19 14.53
N PRO A 57 14.28 0.90 15.84
CA PRO A 57 13.86 -0.40 16.33
C PRO A 57 12.47 -0.86 15.83
N VAL A 58 11.59 0.06 15.42
CA VAL A 58 10.26 -0.28 14.88
C VAL A 58 10.26 -0.63 13.38
N ARG A 59 11.44 -0.75 12.75
CA ARG A 59 11.61 -1.16 11.34
C ARG A 59 10.80 -2.39 10.96
N SER A 60 10.82 -3.43 11.81
CA SER A 60 10.13 -4.70 11.54
C SER A 60 8.61 -4.54 11.44
N LEU A 61 8.03 -3.63 12.22
CA LEU A 61 6.61 -3.29 12.14
C LEU A 61 6.31 -2.54 10.84
N PHE A 62 7.18 -1.59 10.48
CA PHE A 62 7.05 -0.83 9.23
C PHE A 62 7.08 -1.73 7.99
N THR A 63 8.15 -2.53 7.84
CA THR A 63 8.31 -3.39 6.67
C THR A 63 7.28 -4.52 6.67
N GLY A 64 7.05 -5.17 7.81
CA GLY A 64 6.10 -6.26 7.95
C GLY A 64 4.67 -5.83 7.61
N ALA A 65 4.23 -4.67 8.08
CA ALA A 65 2.92 -4.14 7.76
C ALA A 65 2.76 -3.83 6.26
N LEU A 66 3.78 -3.27 5.60
CA LEU A 66 3.72 -2.99 4.16
C LEU A 66 3.63 -4.26 3.32
N PHE A 67 4.40 -5.30 3.64
CA PHE A 67 4.25 -6.61 2.98
C PHE A 67 2.86 -7.22 3.22
N ALA A 68 2.35 -7.16 4.45
CA ALA A 68 1.02 -7.65 4.78
C ALA A 68 -0.09 -6.88 4.02
N VAL A 69 0.03 -5.55 3.93
CA VAL A 69 -0.85 -4.71 3.11
C VAL A 69 -0.77 -5.15 1.65
N GLY A 70 0.43 -5.33 1.09
CA GLY A 70 0.62 -5.79 -0.27
C GLY A 70 -0.14 -7.07 -0.60
N VAL A 71 0.05 -8.10 0.23
CA VAL A 71 -0.65 -9.37 0.08
C VAL A 71 -2.15 -9.20 0.23
N ALA A 72 -2.62 -8.43 1.21
CA ALA A 72 -4.04 -8.18 1.42
C ALA A 72 -4.70 -7.49 0.21
N LEU A 73 -4.02 -6.52 -0.41
CA LEU A 73 -4.50 -5.84 -1.61
C LEU A 73 -4.54 -6.78 -2.83
N VAL A 74 -3.54 -7.65 -2.99
CA VAL A 74 -3.52 -8.70 -4.02
C VAL A 74 -4.68 -9.67 -3.83
N VAL A 75 -4.97 -10.08 -2.60
CA VAL A 75 -6.09 -11.00 -2.31
C VAL A 75 -7.43 -10.33 -2.61
N LEU A 76 -7.59 -9.05 -2.26
CA LEU A 76 -8.80 -8.27 -2.55
C LEU A 76 -8.95 -7.94 -4.05
N ALA A 77 -7.88 -8.06 -4.84
CA ALA A 77 -7.91 -7.91 -6.28
C ALA A 77 -8.61 -9.10 -6.98
N GLY A 78 -9.93 -8.99 -7.19
CA GLY A 78 -10.69 -9.90 -8.07
C GLY A 78 -10.81 -9.45 -9.56
N ARG A 79 -11.93 -9.79 -10.24
CA ARG A 79 -12.05 -9.74 -11.71
C ARG A 79 -12.37 -8.39 -12.41
N SER A 80 -12.54 -7.25 -11.73
CA SER A 80 -12.91 -5.96 -12.35
C SER A 80 -11.74 -4.96 -12.49
N VAL A 81 -11.91 -3.90 -13.30
CA VAL A 81 -10.86 -2.86 -13.53
C VAL A 81 -10.36 -2.24 -12.23
N ARG A 82 -11.27 -1.92 -11.30
CA ARG A 82 -10.93 -1.44 -9.95
C ARG A 82 -9.98 -2.36 -9.20
N ARG A 83 -10.15 -3.66 -9.42
CA ARG A 83 -9.39 -4.68 -8.74
C ARG A 83 -7.98 -4.83 -9.33
N PHE A 84 -7.77 -4.46 -10.59
CA PHE A 84 -6.41 -4.35 -11.15
C PHE A 84 -5.60 -3.21 -10.52
N LEU A 85 -6.24 -2.08 -10.16
CA LEU A 85 -5.56 -0.99 -9.45
C LEU A 85 -5.07 -1.43 -8.06
N LEU A 86 -5.88 -2.21 -7.33
CA LEU A 86 -5.48 -2.78 -6.05
C LEU A 86 -4.32 -3.79 -6.21
N LEU A 87 -4.30 -4.56 -7.30
CA LEU A 87 -3.18 -5.45 -7.61
C LEU A 87 -1.89 -4.64 -7.83
N LEU A 88 -1.96 -3.57 -8.64
CA LEU A 88 -0.82 -2.68 -8.87
C LEU A 88 -0.36 -2.02 -7.57
N ALA A 89 -1.29 -1.51 -6.76
CA ALA A 89 -0.97 -0.91 -5.45
C ALA A 89 -0.30 -1.95 -4.54
N GLY A 90 -0.84 -3.17 -4.48
CA GLY A 90 -0.26 -4.29 -3.75
C GLY A 90 1.19 -4.56 -4.16
N MET A 91 1.49 -4.58 -5.46
CA MET A 91 2.85 -4.78 -5.98
C MET A 91 3.80 -3.59 -5.74
N THR A 92 3.29 -2.38 -5.48
CA THR A 92 4.15 -1.25 -5.09
C THR A 92 4.58 -1.30 -3.62
N THR A 93 3.78 -1.91 -2.73
CA THR A 93 4.07 -1.90 -1.28
C THR A 93 5.39 -2.57 -0.87
N PRO A 94 5.85 -3.71 -1.44
CA PRO A 94 7.15 -4.26 -1.11
C PRO A 94 8.30 -3.32 -1.51
N VAL A 95 8.13 -2.53 -2.57
CA VAL A 95 9.13 -1.54 -2.98
C VAL A 95 9.25 -0.45 -1.93
N ILE A 96 8.13 0.05 -1.39
CA ILE A 96 8.10 1.01 -0.28
C ILE A 96 8.79 0.43 0.96
N ALA A 97 8.59 -0.87 1.22
CA ALA A 97 9.17 -1.56 2.37
C ALA A 97 10.68 -1.82 2.24
N ILE A 98 11.15 -2.13 1.03
CA ILE A 98 12.54 -2.50 0.75
C ILE A 98 13.43 -1.28 0.51
N VAL A 99 12.89 -0.24 -0.13
CA VAL A 99 13.64 0.97 -0.51
C VAL A 99 13.37 2.05 0.53
N PRO A 100 14.32 2.35 1.44
CA PRO A 100 14.07 3.35 2.46
C PRO A 100 14.28 4.78 1.94
N VAL A 101 13.75 5.75 2.67
CA VAL A 101 13.89 7.18 2.35
C VAL A 101 15.31 7.66 2.61
N PRO A 102 15.88 8.53 1.76
CA PRO A 102 17.08 9.29 2.12
C PRO A 102 16.83 10.11 3.38
N LEU A 103 17.79 10.09 4.31
CA LEU A 103 17.73 10.89 5.53
C LEU A 103 18.46 12.21 5.34
N ALA A 104 17.94 13.27 5.96
CA ALA A 104 18.70 14.50 6.13
C ALA A 104 19.91 14.26 7.04
N SER A 105 21.03 14.96 6.80
CA SER A 105 22.29 14.72 7.53
C SER A 105 22.14 14.80 9.06
N GLU A 106 21.34 15.75 9.55
CA GLU A 106 21.04 15.92 10.99
C GLU A 106 20.24 14.75 11.58
N GLU A 107 19.30 14.21 10.80
CA GLU A 107 18.48 13.07 11.22
C GLU A 107 19.30 11.77 11.18
N LEU A 108 20.16 11.62 10.18
CA LEU A 108 21.11 10.52 10.12
C LEU A 108 22.07 10.53 11.33
N GLN A 109 22.56 11.70 11.73
CA GLN A 109 23.43 11.84 12.89
C GLN A 109 22.71 11.43 14.17
N ARG A 110 21.46 11.83 14.33
CA ARG A 110 20.64 11.46 15.49
C ARG A 110 20.35 9.96 15.55
N LEU A 111 20.00 9.35 14.43
CA LEU A 111 19.55 7.95 14.39
C LEU A 111 20.71 6.95 14.34
N GLN A 112 21.83 7.32 13.71
CA GLN A 112 22.92 6.38 13.40
C GLN A 112 24.32 6.91 13.76
N GLY A 113 24.45 8.12 14.29
CA GLY A 113 25.75 8.71 14.63
C GLY A 113 26.63 9.04 13.42
N ALA A 114 26.05 9.05 12.21
CA ALA A 114 26.76 9.31 10.95
C ALA A 114 26.24 10.59 10.28
N VAL A 115 27.06 11.20 9.43
CA VAL A 115 26.67 12.36 8.62
C VAL A 115 26.79 12.05 7.14
N CYS A 116 26.08 12.79 6.32
CA CYS A 116 26.11 12.56 4.89
C CYS A 116 27.51 12.84 4.29
N PRO A 117 27.99 12.00 3.37
CA PRO A 117 29.27 12.23 2.69
C PRO A 117 29.29 13.58 1.97
N ALA A 118 30.48 14.18 1.90
CA ALA A 118 30.72 15.45 1.21
C ALA A 118 29.82 16.62 1.66
N GLY A 119 29.26 16.57 2.88
CA GLY A 119 28.39 17.63 3.40
C GLY A 119 27.03 17.70 2.70
N GLY A 120 26.59 16.64 2.04
CA GLY A 120 25.27 16.60 1.39
C GLY A 120 24.12 16.82 2.37
N ALA A 121 23.08 17.55 1.94
CA ALA A 121 21.92 17.83 2.79
C ALA A 121 21.12 16.57 3.16
N SER A 122 21.03 15.61 2.24
CA SER A 122 20.36 14.32 2.44
C SER A 122 21.07 13.20 1.69
N CYS A 123 21.08 11.99 2.26
CA CYS A 123 21.72 10.84 1.64
C CYS A 123 21.09 9.52 2.10
N LEU A 124 21.34 8.47 1.34
CA LEU A 124 21.03 7.10 1.73
C LEU A 124 22.27 6.47 2.39
N PRO A 125 22.18 5.93 3.62
CA PRO A 125 23.30 5.25 4.27
C PRO A 125 23.81 4.05 3.46
N ALA A 126 25.13 3.80 3.47
CA ALA A 126 25.74 2.72 2.70
C ALA A 126 25.20 1.33 3.09
N THR A 127 24.90 1.13 4.38
CA THR A 127 24.26 -0.09 4.88
C THR A 127 22.88 -0.31 4.24
N ALA A 128 22.04 0.73 4.23
CA ALA A 128 20.73 0.68 3.60
C ALA A 128 20.80 0.49 2.07
N ALA A 129 21.79 1.10 1.40
CA ALA A 129 22.03 0.85 -0.02
C ALA A 129 22.38 -0.63 -0.29
N GLY A 130 23.20 -1.25 0.57
CA GLY A 130 23.52 -2.68 0.51
C GLY A 130 22.29 -3.57 0.72
N GLU A 131 21.40 -3.20 1.65
CA GLU A 131 20.14 -3.91 1.88
C GLU A 131 19.19 -3.86 0.67
N VAL A 132 19.08 -2.70 0.02
CA VAL A 132 18.32 -2.54 -1.23
C VAL A 132 18.91 -3.42 -2.32
N ALA A 133 20.24 -3.41 -2.47
CA ALA A 133 20.94 -4.21 -3.48
C ALA A 133 20.74 -5.73 -3.28
N ALA A 134 20.58 -6.19 -2.04
CA ALA A 134 20.28 -7.59 -1.74
C ALA A 134 18.78 -7.93 -1.91
N SER A 135 17.89 -7.05 -1.46
CA SER A 135 16.47 -7.35 -1.30
C SER A 135 15.65 -7.09 -2.57
N LEU A 136 15.97 -6.04 -3.32
CA LEU A 136 15.20 -5.67 -4.51
C LEU A 136 15.32 -6.71 -5.64
N PRO A 137 16.50 -7.28 -5.97
CA PRO A 137 16.58 -8.36 -6.94
C PRO A 137 15.77 -9.59 -6.53
N ALA A 138 15.78 -9.95 -5.24
CA ALA A 138 14.97 -11.06 -4.72
C ALA A 138 13.46 -10.80 -4.91
N TYR A 139 13.01 -9.56 -4.66
CA TYR A 139 11.65 -9.14 -4.94
C TYR A 139 11.32 -9.22 -6.44
N LEU A 140 12.18 -8.70 -7.32
CA LEU A 140 11.97 -8.73 -8.77
C LEU A 140 11.87 -10.16 -9.32
N VAL A 141 12.76 -11.06 -8.87
CA VAL A 141 12.73 -12.48 -9.23
C VAL A 141 11.42 -13.13 -8.76
N THR A 142 11.02 -12.87 -7.51
CA THR A 142 9.78 -13.42 -6.95
C THR A 142 8.56 -12.92 -7.70
N ALA A 143 8.48 -11.61 -7.97
CA ALA A 143 7.37 -11.01 -8.70
C ALA A 143 7.30 -11.52 -10.15
N ALA A 144 8.44 -11.69 -10.82
CA ALA A 144 8.51 -12.28 -12.15
C ALA A 144 8.05 -13.74 -12.14
N ALA A 145 8.49 -14.54 -11.17
CA ALA A 145 8.08 -15.94 -11.03
C ALA A 145 6.57 -16.06 -10.78
N VAL A 146 6.00 -15.22 -9.90
CA VAL A 146 4.55 -15.17 -9.64
C VAL A 146 3.78 -14.74 -10.88
N LEU A 147 4.27 -13.76 -11.64
CA LEU A 147 3.64 -13.33 -12.89
C LEU A 147 3.64 -14.46 -13.93
N VAL A 148 4.78 -15.13 -14.12
CA VAL A 148 4.90 -16.28 -15.02
C VAL A 148 3.97 -17.42 -14.60
N ALA A 149 3.97 -17.79 -13.31
CA ALA A 149 3.07 -18.79 -12.78
C ALA A 149 1.59 -18.42 -13.01
N SER A 150 1.23 -17.15 -12.80
CA SER A 150 -0.13 -16.65 -13.04
C SER A 150 -0.52 -16.81 -14.52
N VAL A 151 0.37 -16.49 -15.46
CA VAL A 151 0.14 -16.68 -16.90
C VAL A 151 -0.02 -18.15 -17.25
N ILE A 152 0.83 -19.03 -16.72
CA ILE A 152 0.76 -20.48 -16.93
C ILE A 152 -0.59 -21.01 -16.44
N LEU A 153 -1.01 -20.65 -15.21
CA LEU A 153 -2.29 -21.08 -14.66
C LEU A 153 -3.47 -20.59 -15.51
N LEU A 154 -3.47 -19.32 -15.92
CA LEU A 154 -4.51 -18.77 -16.82
C LEU A 154 -4.55 -19.49 -18.18
N ALA A 155 -3.39 -19.90 -18.71
CA ALA A 155 -3.30 -20.65 -19.95
C ALA A 155 -3.84 -22.08 -19.80
N LEU A 156 -3.47 -22.76 -18.71
CA LEU A 156 -3.93 -24.11 -18.38
C LEU A 156 -5.45 -24.14 -18.16
N ASP A 157 -5.99 -23.13 -17.49
CA ASP A 157 -7.42 -22.95 -17.25
C ASP A 157 -8.19 -22.47 -18.49
N ARG A 158 -7.50 -22.18 -19.61
CA ARG A 158 -8.07 -21.66 -20.87
C ARG A 158 -8.89 -20.38 -20.70
N VAL A 159 -8.54 -19.54 -19.73
CA VAL A 159 -9.20 -18.25 -19.43
C VAL A 159 -8.37 -17.04 -19.88
N LEU A 160 -7.42 -17.28 -20.76
CA LEU A 160 -6.46 -16.27 -21.23
C LEU A 160 -7.12 -15.38 -22.31
N ASP A 161 -7.87 -14.38 -21.86
CA ASP A 161 -8.53 -13.41 -22.73
C ASP A 161 -7.63 -12.19 -23.07
N ARG A 162 -8.10 -11.34 -24.00
CA ARG A 162 -7.39 -10.12 -24.40
C ARG A 162 -7.07 -9.19 -23.23
N TRP A 163 -7.92 -9.15 -22.20
CA TRP A 163 -7.76 -8.26 -21.06
C TRP A 163 -6.77 -8.82 -20.03
N ALA A 164 -6.69 -10.14 -19.89
CA ALA A 164 -5.67 -10.83 -19.13
C ALA A 164 -4.30 -10.60 -19.74
N LEU A 165 -4.18 -10.68 -21.08
CA LEU A 165 -2.95 -10.33 -21.80
C LEU A 165 -2.52 -8.89 -21.56
N VAL A 166 -3.44 -7.93 -21.70
CA VAL A 166 -3.15 -6.51 -21.45
C VAL A 166 -2.69 -6.27 -20.01
N ARG A 167 -3.39 -6.84 -19.02
CA ARG A 167 -3.02 -6.71 -17.60
C ARG A 167 -1.65 -7.32 -17.30
N THR A 168 -1.37 -8.49 -17.86
CA THR A 168 -0.07 -9.17 -17.72
C THR A 168 1.03 -8.35 -18.39
N ALA A 169 0.80 -7.84 -19.59
CA ALA A 169 1.76 -7.01 -20.30
C ALA A 169 2.09 -5.72 -19.54
N ILE A 170 1.07 -5.07 -18.95
CA ILE A 170 1.28 -3.90 -18.08
C ILE A 170 2.12 -4.29 -16.85
N ALA A 171 1.79 -5.39 -16.16
CA ALA A 171 2.55 -5.84 -15.00
C ALA A 171 4.02 -6.17 -15.37
N ALA A 172 4.24 -6.86 -16.48
CA ALA A 172 5.58 -7.16 -16.99
C ALA A 172 6.36 -5.88 -17.34
N ALA A 173 5.73 -4.94 -18.04
CA ALA A 173 6.35 -3.67 -18.40
C ALA A 173 6.74 -2.86 -17.16
N LEU A 174 5.88 -2.81 -16.13
CA LEU A 174 6.18 -2.14 -14.87
C LEU A 174 7.33 -2.82 -14.11
N LEU A 175 7.37 -4.15 -14.08
CA LEU A 175 8.49 -4.89 -13.46
C LEU A 175 9.81 -4.65 -14.20
N ILE A 176 9.80 -4.66 -15.53
CA ILE A 176 10.98 -4.37 -16.35
C ILE A 176 11.43 -2.91 -16.14
N ALA A 177 10.49 -1.97 -16.11
CA ALA A 177 10.79 -0.56 -15.85
C ALA A 177 11.40 -0.36 -14.46
N LEU A 178 10.86 -1.03 -13.42
CA LEU A 178 11.41 -1.01 -12.07
C LEU A 178 12.83 -1.61 -12.05
N ALA A 179 13.03 -2.76 -12.68
CA ALA A 179 14.34 -3.40 -12.77
C ALA A 179 15.36 -2.51 -13.48
N ALA A 180 15.01 -1.93 -14.63
CA ALA A 180 15.86 -1.01 -15.36
C ALA A 180 16.17 0.24 -14.53
N TRP A 181 15.15 0.87 -13.93
CA TRP A 181 15.34 2.06 -13.12
C TRP A 181 16.21 1.80 -11.88
N SER A 182 16.12 0.60 -11.29
CA SER A 182 16.90 0.23 -10.11
C SER A 182 18.42 0.26 -10.31
N THR A 183 18.88 0.22 -11.57
CA THR A 183 20.30 0.35 -11.92
C THR A 183 20.81 1.79 -11.96
N LEU A 184 19.90 2.77 -11.91
CA LEU A 184 20.23 4.18 -12.02
C LEU A 184 20.40 4.83 -10.62
N PRO A 185 21.36 5.77 -10.45
CA PRO A 185 21.55 6.47 -9.17
C PRO A 185 20.32 7.26 -8.67
N SER A 186 19.39 7.60 -9.57
CA SER A 186 18.13 8.26 -9.19
C SER A 186 17.21 7.35 -8.38
N PHE A 187 17.31 6.02 -8.53
CA PHE A 187 16.46 5.08 -7.81
C PHE A 187 16.66 5.13 -6.30
N LEU A 188 17.91 5.18 -5.83
CA LEU A 188 18.19 5.29 -4.39
C LEU A 188 17.75 6.64 -3.79
N ARG A 189 17.52 7.65 -4.63
CA ARG A 189 17.05 8.98 -4.20
C ARG A 189 15.53 9.13 -4.24
N LEU A 190 14.88 8.50 -5.22
CA LEU A 190 13.49 8.74 -5.55
C LEU A 190 12.61 7.49 -5.48
N GLY A 191 13.19 6.29 -5.44
CA GLY A 191 12.48 5.02 -5.54
C GLY A 191 11.40 4.86 -4.49
N HIS A 192 11.71 5.22 -3.23
CA HIS A 192 10.73 5.22 -2.15
C HIS A 192 9.57 6.19 -2.44
N TYR A 193 9.89 7.48 -2.67
CA TYR A 193 8.90 8.53 -2.89
C TYR A 193 8.00 8.24 -4.10
N ALA A 194 8.57 7.73 -5.19
CA ALA A 194 7.81 7.35 -6.37
C ALA A 194 6.89 6.16 -6.08
N ALA A 195 7.38 5.12 -5.38
CA ALA A 195 6.56 3.98 -5.03
C ALA A 195 5.40 4.37 -4.09
N ALA A 196 5.67 5.20 -3.07
CA ALA A 196 4.66 5.70 -2.15
C ALA A 196 3.62 6.59 -2.85
N GLY A 197 4.07 7.53 -3.69
CA GLY A 197 3.15 8.39 -4.44
C GLY A 197 2.29 7.60 -5.42
N VAL A 198 2.87 6.66 -6.17
CA VAL A 198 2.10 5.77 -7.05
C VAL A 198 1.09 4.95 -6.25
N PHE A 199 1.47 4.42 -5.08
CA PHE A 199 0.56 3.67 -4.22
C PHE A 199 -0.65 4.52 -3.82
N PHE A 200 -0.45 5.72 -3.25
CA PHE A 200 -1.55 6.56 -2.80
C PHE A 200 -2.39 7.09 -3.96
N LEU A 201 -1.79 7.40 -5.11
CA LEU A 201 -2.52 7.70 -6.34
C LEU A 201 -3.46 6.55 -6.75
N LEU A 202 -2.97 5.30 -6.75
CA LEU A 202 -3.78 4.13 -7.08
C LEU A 202 -4.93 3.93 -6.08
N ILE A 203 -4.70 4.18 -4.79
CA ILE A 203 -5.75 4.16 -3.77
C ILE A 203 -6.77 5.28 -4.00
N ALA A 204 -6.34 6.50 -4.30
CA ALA A 204 -7.23 7.62 -4.59
C ALA A 204 -8.14 7.34 -5.79
N VAL A 205 -7.58 6.82 -6.89
CA VAL A 205 -8.34 6.41 -8.08
C VAL A 205 -9.31 5.28 -7.73
N THR A 206 -8.88 4.31 -6.93
CA THR A 206 -9.73 3.21 -6.46
C THR A 206 -10.93 3.73 -5.64
N ALA A 207 -10.70 4.67 -4.73
CA ALA A 207 -11.77 5.33 -3.97
C ALA A 207 -12.73 6.08 -4.91
N GLY A 208 -12.23 6.82 -5.90
CA GLY A 208 -13.06 7.51 -6.87
C GLY A 208 -13.94 6.55 -7.68
N GLN A 209 -13.41 5.40 -8.07
CA GLN A 209 -14.20 4.37 -8.75
C GLN A 209 -15.25 3.74 -7.84
N HIS A 210 -14.95 3.55 -6.54
CA HIS A 210 -15.96 3.11 -5.56
C HIS A 210 -17.07 4.15 -5.40
N ALA A 211 -16.74 5.44 -5.42
CA ALA A 211 -17.72 6.52 -5.32
C ALA A 211 -18.79 6.45 -6.41
N VAL A 212 -18.39 6.10 -7.63
CA VAL A 212 -19.32 5.96 -8.76
C VAL A 212 -20.12 4.66 -8.64
N ALA A 213 -19.44 3.52 -8.51
CA ALA A 213 -20.12 2.23 -8.65
C ALA A 213 -21.02 1.86 -7.48
N VAL A 214 -20.75 2.32 -6.26
CA VAL A 214 -21.64 2.01 -5.12
C VAL A 214 -23.08 2.49 -5.37
N ARG A 215 -23.26 3.51 -6.22
CA ARG A 215 -24.59 3.99 -6.60
C ARG A 215 -25.37 3.00 -7.47
N GLU A 216 -24.68 2.18 -8.24
CA GLU A 216 -25.25 1.18 -9.14
C GLU A 216 -25.32 -0.19 -8.47
N GLU A 217 -24.24 -0.59 -7.80
CA GLU A 217 -24.08 -1.91 -7.15
C GLU A 217 -24.86 -2.01 -5.82
N GLY A 218 -25.21 -0.86 -5.21
CA GLY A 218 -25.81 -0.80 -3.89
C GLY A 218 -24.80 -1.03 -2.76
N ALA A 219 -25.27 -0.80 -1.53
CA ALA A 219 -24.51 -1.02 -0.30
C ALA A 219 -25.17 -2.15 0.48
N SER A 220 -24.37 -3.03 1.07
CA SER A 220 -24.87 -4.19 1.82
C SER A 220 -24.85 -4.00 3.33
N GLY A 221 -24.00 -3.12 3.85
CA GLY A 221 -23.91 -2.79 5.27
C GLY A 221 -24.80 -1.61 5.65
N PRO A 222 -24.65 -1.10 6.89
CA PRO A 222 -25.51 -0.03 7.42
C PRO A 222 -25.28 1.28 6.67
N GLY A 223 -26.34 1.85 6.10
CA GLY A 223 -26.31 3.15 5.44
C GLY A 223 -26.90 3.11 4.04
N THR A 224 -26.70 4.18 3.29
CA THR A 224 -27.25 4.31 1.93
C THR A 224 -26.14 4.38 0.89
N PRO A 225 -26.37 3.88 -0.35
CA PRO A 225 -25.42 4.02 -1.45
C PRO A 225 -24.97 5.46 -1.70
N ARG A 226 -25.87 6.45 -1.50
CA ARG A 226 -25.56 7.88 -1.65
C ARG A 226 -24.58 8.37 -0.59
N PHE A 227 -24.71 7.91 0.64
CA PHE A 227 -23.78 8.25 1.72
C PHE A 227 -22.37 7.71 1.42
N TYR A 228 -22.26 6.42 1.08
CA TYR A 228 -20.98 5.81 0.71
C TYR A 228 -20.35 6.47 -0.51
N SER A 229 -21.14 6.76 -1.53
CA SER A 229 -20.68 7.46 -2.74
C SER A 229 -20.01 8.80 -2.40
N ARG A 230 -20.63 9.61 -1.55
CA ARG A 230 -20.06 10.89 -1.09
C ARG A 230 -18.78 10.69 -0.28
N CYS A 231 -18.79 9.74 0.67
CA CYS A 231 -17.61 9.48 1.49
C CYS A 231 -16.42 9.03 0.64
N TYR A 232 -16.63 8.13 -0.33
CA TYR A 232 -15.57 7.71 -1.25
C TYR A 232 -15.09 8.83 -2.16
N ALA A 233 -15.98 9.71 -2.64
CA ALA A 233 -15.58 10.85 -3.45
C ALA A 233 -14.70 11.82 -2.64
N VAL A 234 -15.09 12.11 -1.39
CA VAL A 234 -14.30 12.96 -0.48
C VAL A 234 -12.95 12.31 -0.19
N LEU A 235 -12.92 11.01 0.15
CA LEU A 235 -11.67 10.28 0.38
C LEU A 235 -10.75 10.30 -0.84
N ALA A 236 -11.30 10.09 -2.05
CA ALA A 236 -10.53 10.14 -3.29
C ALA A 236 -9.85 11.51 -3.48
N VAL A 237 -10.62 12.58 -3.30
CA VAL A 237 -10.10 13.96 -3.43
C VAL A 237 -9.07 14.27 -2.35
N LEU A 238 -9.33 13.91 -1.09
CA LEU A 238 -8.40 14.18 0.01
C LEU A 238 -7.09 13.42 -0.14
N ILE A 239 -7.14 12.12 -0.48
CA ILE A 239 -5.94 11.32 -0.70
C ILE A 239 -5.14 11.90 -1.88
N ALA A 240 -5.78 12.20 -3.01
CA ALA A 240 -5.11 12.78 -4.17
C ALA A 240 -4.52 14.16 -3.87
N ALA A 241 -5.22 15.00 -3.11
CA ALA A 241 -4.74 16.34 -2.75
C ALA A 241 -3.53 16.29 -1.82
N VAL A 242 -3.56 15.42 -0.80
CA VAL A 242 -2.42 15.22 0.12
C VAL A 242 -1.23 14.67 -0.64
N ASP A 243 -1.44 13.65 -1.48
CA ASP A 243 -0.37 13.04 -2.27
C ASP A 243 0.26 14.04 -3.25
N ALA A 244 -0.57 14.80 -3.99
CA ALA A 244 -0.09 15.84 -4.89
C ALA A 244 0.64 16.97 -4.15
N ALA A 245 0.17 17.37 -2.97
CA ALA A 245 0.85 18.38 -2.15
C ALA A 245 2.22 17.87 -1.66
N LEU A 246 2.30 16.62 -1.18
CA LEU A 246 3.56 16.01 -0.76
C LEU A 246 4.55 15.93 -1.93
N VAL A 247 4.12 15.47 -3.10
CA VAL A 247 4.94 15.43 -4.32
C VAL A 247 5.42 16.82 -4.70
N LEU A 248 4.55 17.83 -4.69
CA LEU A 248 4.92 19.21 -5.02
C LEU A 248 5.94 19.78 -4.03
N LEU A 249 5.75 19.56 -2.73
CA LEU A 249 6.67 20.03 -1.68
C LEU A 249 8.02 19.31 -1.75
N LEU A 250 8.03 18.01 -2.07
CA LEU A 250 9.27 17.25 -2.34
C LEU A 250 10.02 17.83 -3.55
N LEU A 251 9.33 18.06 -4.67
CA LEU A 251 9.95 18.54 -5.90
C LEU A 251 10.46 19.98 -5.80
N THR A 252 9.78 20.83 -5.03
CA THR A 252 10.17 22.23 -4.83
C THR A 252 11.20 22.40 -3.72
N GLY A 253 11.36 21.41 -2.83
CA GLY A 253 12.25 21.50 -1.66
C GLY A 253 11.78 22.48 -0.58
N ARG A 254 10.53 22.96 -0.67
CA ARG A 254 9.99 24.03 0.21
C ARG A 254 9.22 23.53 1.42
N GLY A 255 9.11 22.23 1.61
CA GLY A 255 8.31 21.63 2.69
C GLY A 255 8.74 22.13 4.08
N ALA A 256 10.03 22.06 4.39
CA ALA A 256 10.55 22.46 5.70
C ALA A 256 10.40 23.98 5.95
N GLU A 257 10.62 24.81 4.92
CA GLU A 257 10.44 26.26 4.97
C GLU A 257 9.00 26.64 5.29
N LEU A 258 8.03 25.99 4.64
CA LEU A 258 6.61 26.37 4.71
C LEU A 258 5.88 25.77 5.92
N LEU A 259 6.21 24.54 6.29
CA LEU A 259 5.42 23.73 7.21
C LEU A 259 6.25 23.14 8.38
N GLY A 260 7.52 23.51 8.48
CA GLY A 260 8.45 23.02 9.51
C GLY A 260 9.04 21.65 9.20
N GLU A 261 9.98 21.21 10.03
CA GLU A 261 10.80 20.01 9.80
C GLU A 261 10.02 18.68 9.74
N GLN A 262 8.82 18.64 10.35
CA GLN A 262 7.96 17.46 10.40
C GLN A 262 6.85 17.45 9.33
N TRP A 263 6.92 18.35 8.34
CA TRP A 263 5.88 18.47 7.30
C TRP A 263 5.58 17.13 6.59
N LEU A 264 6.62 16.34 6.30
CA LEU A 264 6.49 15.07 5.60
C LEU A 264 5.84 14.02 6.52
N LEU A 265 6.27 13.94 7.78
CA LEU A 265 5.63 13.10 8.81
C LEU A 265 4.13 13.41 8.93
N LEU A 266 3.76 14.69 8.99
CA LEU A 266 2.36 15.10 9.10
C LEU A 266 1.55 14.70 7.86
N GLY A 267 2.06 14.96 6.67
CA GLY A 267 1.37 14.56 5.44
C GLY A 267 1.26 13.05 5.28
N GLU A 268 2.30 12.30 5.60
CA GLU A 268 2.27 10.82 5.61
C GLU A 268 1.28 10.28 6.67
N ALA A 269 1.21 10.90 7.86
CA ALA A 269 0.24 10.52 8.87
C ALA A 269 -1.20 10.76 8.44
N VAL A 270 -1.47 11.90 7.77
CA VAL A 270 -2.77 12.18 7.17
C VAL A 270 -3.09 11.17 6.06
N ALA A 271 -2.14 10.87 5.17
CA ALA A 271 -2.33 9.89 4.11
C ALA A 271 -2.62 8.48 4.66
N LEU A 272 -1.88 8.05 5.69
CA LEU A 272 -2.10 6.78 6.39
C LEU A 272 -3.48 6.73 7.08
N ALA A 273 -3.89 7.83 7.73
CA ALA A 273 -5.20 7.92 8.37
C ALA A 273 -6.34 7.83 7.33
N LEU A 274 -6.23 8.55 6.21
CA LEU A 274 -7.21 8.50 5.12
C LEU A 274 -7.30 7.09 4.51
N PHE A 275 -6.16 6.41 4.34
CA PHE A 275 -6.12 5.01 3.93
C PHE A 275 -6.83 4.09 4.94
N GLY A 276 -6.58 4.29 6.24
CA GLY A 276 -7.29 3.56 7.30
C GLY A 276 -8.80 3.79 7.27
N ILE A 277 -9.24 5.04 7.13
CA ILE A 277 -10.66 5.40 7.03
C ILE A 277 -11.31 4.76 5.80
N PHE A 278 -10.62 4.74 4.66
CA PHE A 278 -11.09 4.05 3.45
C PHE A 278 -11.35 2.56 3.71
N TRP A 279 -10.45 1.87 4.40
CA TRP A 279 -10.61 0.45 4.70
C TRP A 279 -11.66 0.16 5.78
N VAL A 280 -11.81 1.03 6.77
CA VAL A 280 -12.94 0.97 7.71
C VAL A 280 -14.25 1.09 6.94
N LEU A 281 -14.39 2.09 6.06
CA LEU A 281 -15.59 2.30 5.27
C LEU A 281 -15.90 1.10 4.36
N GLN A 282 -14.89 0.54 3.67
CA GLN A 282 -15.01 -0.68 2.87
C GLN A 282 -15.41 -1.89 3.70
N THR A 283 -14.97 -1.99 4.95
CA THR A 283 -15.33 -3.07 5.86
C THR A 283 -16.79 -2.96 6.26
N VAL A 284 -17.24 -1.77 6.67
CA VAL A 284 -18.61 -1.51 7.09
C VAL A 284 -19.60 -1.64 5.91
N GLU A 285 -19.32 -1.04 4.75
CA GLU A 285 -20.18 -1.10 3.55
C GLU A 285 -20.51 -2.54 3.13
N ASN A 286 -19.56 -3.44 3.35
CA ASN A 286 -19.59 -4.80 2.84
C ASN A 286 -19.78 -5.84 3.94
N TRP A 287 -20.19 -5.42 5.14
CA TRP A 287 -20.29 -6.28 6.31
C TRP A 287 -21.38 -7.34 6.13
N ASP A 288 -22.57 -6.98 5.67
CA ASP A 288 -23.70 -7.93 5.57
C ASP A 288 -23.91 -8.53 4.18
N ARG A 289 -22.90 -8.50 3.28
CA ARG A 289 -23.05 -9.14 1.95
C ARG A 289 -23.46 -10.62 2.14
N PRO A 290 -24.64 -11.04 1.63
CA PRO A 290 -25.13 -12.40 1.81
C PRO A 290 -24.31 -13.39 0.97
N ASP A 291 -24.18 -14.61 1.48
CA ASP A 291 -23.59 -15.70 0.73
C ASP A 291 -24.49 -16.02 -0.48
N VAL A 292 -23.93 -15.93 -1.69
CA VAL A 292 -24.66 -16.26 -2.93
C VAL A 292 -25.22 -17.70 -2.89
N LEU A 293 -24.59 -18.58 -2.07
CA LEU A 293 -25.02 -19.96 -1.85
C LEU A 293 -26.19 -20.11 -0.85
N LEU A 294 -26.43 -19.12 0.02
CA LEU A 294 -27.59 -19.12 0.93
C LEU A 294 -28.85 -18.62 0.24
N VAL A 295 -28.72 -17.67 -0.69
CA VAL A 295 -29.86 -17.14 -1.48
C VAL A 295 -30.41 -18.18 -2.47
N ALA A 296 -29.57 -19.07 -2.98
CA ALA A 296 -30.01 -20.13 -3.90
C ALA A 296 -30.76 -21.30 -3.24
N ARG A 297 -30.97 -21.26 -1.91
CA ARG A 297 -31.65 -22.31 -1.13
C ARG A 297 -32.88 -21.81 -0.35
N GLY A 298 -33.30 -20.56 -0.56
CA GLY A 298 -34.53 -19.98 -0.02
C GLY A 298 -35.45 -19.55 -1.16
#